data_AF-A0A9E1XNN6-F1
#
_entry.id   AF-A0A9E1XNN6-F1
#
_cell.length_a   1.000
_cell.length_b   1.000
_cell.length_c   1.000
_cell.angle_alpha   90.00
_cell.angle_beta   90.00
_cell.angle_gamma   90.00
#
_symmetry.space_group_name_H-M   'P 1'
#
loop_
_entity.id
_entity.type
_entity.pdbx_description
1 polymer ?
#
loop_
_entity_poly.entity_id
_entity_poly.type
_entity_poly.pdbx_seq_one_letter_code
_entity_poly.pdbx_strand_id
1 'polypeptide(L)' 'PSLLDGIGAGLGYTLILVPIAIVREVLGFGTLWGMALPGRDLWFHQWTIMVMPPGAFFMLALVSWYANARLLAREKEAAK' A
#
# COMPACT_ATOMS: atom_id res chain seq x y z
N PRO A 1 5.33 10.28 27.71
CA PRO A 1 4.39 9.15 27.55
C PRO A 1 3.54 9.24 26.28
N SER A 2 2.81 10.33 26.02
CA SER A 2 1.91 10.46 24.86
C SER A 2 2.57 10.82 23.52
N LEU A 3 3.71 11.53 23.55
CA LEU A 3 4.43 11.92 22.31
C LEU A 3 4.95 10.70 21.54
N LEU A 4 5.49 9.71 22.25
CA LEU A 4 6.00 8.48 21.65
C LEU A 4 4.88 7.61 21.08
N ASP A 5 3.73 7.54 21.76
CA ASP A 5 2.54 6.83 21.26
C ASP A 5 1.98 7.48 19.99
N GLY A 6 1.95 8.82 19.94
CA GLY A 6 1.55 9.58 18.75
C GLY A 6 2.46 9.33 17.55
N ILE A 7 3.78 9.30 17.77
CA ILE A 7 4.77 8.98 16.72
C ILE A 7 4.60 7.53 16.27
N GLY A 8 4.40 6.59 17.20
CA GLY A 8 4.19 5.17 16.87
C GLY A 8 2.96 4.96 15.99
N ALA A 9 1.83 5.59 16.33
CA ALA A 9 0.61 5.52 15.55
C ALA A 9 0.77 6.18 14.15
N GLY A 10 1.39 7.36 14.11
CA GLY A 10 1.65 8.07 12.85
C GLY A 10 2.55 7.29 11.90
N LEU A 11 3.68 6.78 12.40
CA LEU A 11 4.60 5.97 11.61
C LEU A 11 3.94 4.68 11.11
N GLY A 12 3.18 3.99 11.96
CA GLY A 12 2.44 2.79 11.56
C GLY A 12 1.45 3.07 10.44
N TYR A 13 0.72 4.18 10.52
CA TYR A 13 -0.23 4.58 9.49
C TYR A 13 0.46 4.95 8.17
N THR A 14 1.54 5.74 8.22
CA THR A 14 2.33 6.09 7.02
C THR A 14 2.94 4.86 6.36
N LEU A 15 3.44 3.89 7.15
CA LEU A 15 3.99 2.63 6.64
C LEU A 15 2.95 1.80 5.86
N ILE A 16 1.67 1.92 6.20
CA ILE A 16 0.58 1.26 5.47
C ILE A 16 0.21 2.08 4.22
N LEU A 17 0.09 3.40 4.34
CA LEU A 17 -0.36 4.25 3.25
C LEU A 17 0.64 4.40 2.12
N VAL A 18 1.94 4.51 2.40
CA VAL A 18 2.99 4.70 1.38
C VAL A 18 3.00 3.57 0.33
N PRO A 19 3.04 2.28 0.69
CA PRO A 19 3.01 1.21 -0.32
C PRO A 19 1.68 1.17 -1.09
N ILE A 20 0.56 1.48 -0.44
CA ILE A 20 -0.75 1.59 -1.12
C ILE A 20 -0.70 2.73 -2.16
N ALA A 21 -0.16 3.89 -1.78
CA ALA A 21 -0.05 5.06 -2.64
C ALA A 21 0.86 4.79 -3.84
N ILE A 22 2.02 4.14 -3.64
CA ILE A 22 2.94 3.77 -4.72
C ILE A 22 2.23 2.90 -5.76
N VAL A 23 1.57 1.82 -5.33
CA VAL A 23 0.88 0.91 -6.26
C VAL A 23 -0.26 1.65 -6.99
N ARG A 24 -1.01 2.48 -6.28
CA ARG A 24 -2.11 3.26 -6.88
C ARG A 24 -1.64 4.34 -7.84
N GLU A 25 -0.50 4.97 -7.57
CA GLU A 25 0.07 6.00 -8.46
C GLU A 25 0.60 5.35 -9.75
N VAL A 26 1.31 4.22 -9.63
CA VAL A 26 1.85 3.49 -10.78
C VAL A 26 0.72 2.96 -11.67
N LEU A 27 -0.34 2.37 -11.10
CA LEU A 27 -1.43 1.79 -11.88
C LEU A 27 -2.48 2.81 -12.33
N GLY A 28 -2.75 3.81 -11.49
CA GLY A 28 -3.74 4.85 -11.78
C GLY A 28 -3.21 5.96 -12.69
N PHE A 29 -1.97 6.38 -12.48
CA PHE A 29 -1.39 7.52 -13.17
C PHE A 29 -0.10 7.20 -13.92
N GLY A 30 0.49 6.00 -13.83
CA GLY A 30 1.71 5.67 -14.57
C GLY A 30 2.91 6.53 -14.18
N THR A 31 2.84 7.11 -12.98
CA THR A 31 3.88 7.94 -12.39
C THR A 31 4.34 7.34 -11.08
N LEU A 32 5.53 7.75 -10.67
CA LEU A 32 6.02 7.56 -9.33
C LEU A 32 6.56 8.89 -8.85
N TRP A 33 6.01 9.43 -7.75
CA TRP A 33 6.39 10.75 -7.22
C TRP A 33 6.25 11.87 -8.27
N GLY A 34 5.24 11.78 -9.13
CA GLY A 34 5.00 12.72 -10.22
C GLY A 34 5.94 12.58 -11.43
N MET A 35 6.94 11.71 -11.39
CA MET A 35 7.78 11.39 -12.55
C MET A 35 7.13 10.27 -13.37
N ALA A 36 7.03 10.47 -14.68
CA ALA A 36 6.51 9.44 -15.58
C ALA A 36 7.46 8.23 -15.61
N LEU A 37 6.88 7.03 -15.55
CA LEU A 37 7.67 5.81 -15.68
C LEU A 37 8.23 5.65 -17.10
N PRO A 38 9.43 5.09 -17.26
CA PRO A 38 10.04 4.91 -18.57
C PRO A 38 9.15 4.04 -19.47
N GLY A 39 8.93 4.50 -20.70
CA GLY A 39 8.12 3.79 -21.69
C GLY A 39 6.61 3.84 -21.43
N ARG A 40 6.12 4.72 -20.55
CA ARG A 40 4.69 4.87 -20.22
C ARG A 40 3.80 4.84 -21.46
N ASP A 41 4.13 5.58 -22.52
CA ASP A 41 3.28 5.66 -23.72
C ASP A 41 3.14 4.33 -24.49
N LEU A 42 4.00 3.33 -24.22
CA LEU A 42 3.98 2.02 -24.89
C LEU A 42 3.18 0.95 -24.15
N TRP A 43 3.04 1.06 -22.82
CA TRP A 43 2.44 0.02 -21.99
C TRP A 43 1.38 0.52 -21.01
N PHE A 44 1.28 1.84 -20.82
CA PHE A 44 0.40 2.42 -19.81
C PHE A 44 -1.02 2.59 -20.36
N HIS A 45 -1.94 1.81 -19.81
CA HIS A 45 -3.35 2.12 -19.85
C HIS A 45 -3.77 2.63 -18.48
N GLN A 46 -4.57 3.70 -18.43
CA GLN A 46 -5.03 4.26 -17.16
C GLN A 46 -6.04 3.31 -16.50
N TRP A 47 -5.69 2.73 -15.35
CA TRP A 47 -6.63 1.91 -14.58
C TRP A 47 -7.51 2.81 -13.73
N THR A 48 -8.61 3.30 -14.32
CA THR A 48 -9.56 4.22 -13.66
C THR A 48 -10.04 3.72 -12.30
N ILE A 49 -10.17 2.40 -12.13
CA ILE A 49 -10.58 1.79 -10.86
C ILE A 49 -9.60 2.06 -9.71
N MET A 50 -8.30 2.19 -9.98
CA MET A 50 -7.28 2.44 -8.97
C MET A 50 -7.24 3.89 -8.50
N VAL A 51 -7.75 4.81 -9.32
CA VAL A 51 -7.92 6.22 -8.96
C VAL A 51 -9.17 6.41 -8.10
N MET A 52 -10.24 5.67 -8.40
CA MET A 52 -11.52 5.76 -7.69
C MET A 52 -11.46 5.17 -6.26
N PRO A 53 -12.39 5.57 -5.37
CA PRO A 53 -12.53 5.00 -4.02
C PRO A 53 -12.53 3.46 -3.92
N PRO A 54 -13.22 2.67 -4.78
CA PRO A 54 -13.20 1.22 -4.72
C PRO A 54 -11.78 0.62 -4.79
N GLY A 55 -10.85 1.21 -5.56
CA GLY A 55 -9.47 0.74 -5.62
C GLY A 55 -8.73 0.90 -4.30
N ALA A 56 -9.04 1.94 -3.52
CA ALA A 56 -8.42 2.14 -2.20
C ALA A 56 -8.84 1.06 -1.20
N PHE A 57 -10.12 0.68 -1.17
CA PHE A 57 -10.62 -0.41 -0.31
C PHE A 57 -10.03 -1.76 -0.70
N PHE A 58 -9.89 -2.03 -1.99
CA PHE A 58 -9.26 -3.25 -2.48
C PHE A 58 -7.79 -3.35 -2.03
N MET A 59 -7.02 -2.27 -2.17
CA MET A 59 -5.63 -2.24 -1.71
C MET A 59 -5.51 -2.39 -0.19
N LEU A 60 -6.40 -1.76 0.57
CA LEU A 60 -6.45 -1.92 2.03
C LEU A 60 -6.71 -3.38 2.42
N ALA A 61 -7.64 -4.05 1.75
CA ALA A 61 -7.96 -5.46 1.99
C ALA A 61 -6.75 -6.37 1.71
N LEU A 62 -6.02 -6.13 0.62
CA LEU A 62 -4.80 -6.87 0.30
C LEU A 62 -3.69 -6.67 1.33
N VAL A 63 -3.44 -5.44 1.76
CA VAL A 63 -2.42 -5.14 2.79
C VAL A 63 -2.81 -5.76 4.13
N SER A 64 -4.10 -5.68 4.49
CA SER A 64 -4.63 -6.30 5.71
C SER A 64 -4.49 -7.83 5.66
N TRP A 65 -4.80 -8.45 4.53
CA TRP A 65 -4.61 -9.88 4.33
C TRP A 65 -3.15 -10.29 4.46
N TYR A 66 -2.23 -9.58 3.81
CA TYR A 66 -0.80 -9.85 3.90
C TYR A 66 -0.27 -9.73 5.34
N ALA A 67 -0.67 -8.69 6.06
CA ALA A 67 -0.27 -8.48 7.45
C ALA A 67 -0.78 -9.62 8.35
N ASN A 68 -2.05 -10.00 8.22
CA ASN A 68 -2.63 -11.11 8.99
C ASN A 68 -2.00 -12.46 8.63
N ALA A 69 -1.73 -12.72 7.35
CA ALA A 69 -1.07 -13.95 6.90
C ALA A 69 0.34 -14.09 7.48
N ARG A 70 1.10 -12.99 7.55
CA ARG A 70 2.43 -12.96 8.18
C ARG A 70 2.35 -13.18 9.69
N LEU A 71 1.36 -12.61 10.37
CA LEU A 71 1.16 -12.83 11.80
C LEU A 71 0.90 -14.31 12.10
N LEU A 72 -0.04 -14.93 11.38
CA LEU A 72 -0.37 -16.35 11.55
C LEU A 72 0.82 -17.27 11.23
N ALA A 73 1.66 -16.91 10.25
CA ALA A 73 2.87 -17.66 9.95
C ALA A 73 3.87 -17.60 11.12
N ARG A 74 4.05 -16.42 11.72
CA ARG A 74 4.94 -16.23 12.89
C ARG A 74 4.42 -16.98 14.12
N GLU A 75 3.11 -17.00 14.35
CA GLU A 75 2.52 -17.78 15.43
C GLU A 75 2.76 -19.29 15.25
N LYS A 76 2.65 -19.80 14.03
CA LYS A 76 2.93 -21.21 13.71
C LYS A 76 4.41 -21.56 13.89
N GLU A 77 5.32 -20.64 13.56
CA GLU A 77 6.76 -20.81 13.78
C GLU A 77 7.12 -20.79 15.27
N ALA A 78 6.46 -19.94 16.06
CA ALA A 78 6.69 -19.83 17.50
C ALA A 78 6.07 -20.99 18.31
N ALA A 79 5.03 -21.65 17.77
CA ALA A 79 4.37 -22.79 18.40
C ALA A 79 5.04 -24.15 18.11
N LYS A 80 6.05 -24.17 17.24
CA LYS A 80 6.83 -25.36 16.87
C LYS A 80 8.14 -25.41 17.66
#